data_AF-A0A7K1T9X1-F1
#
_entry.id   AF-A0A7K1T9X1-F1
#
_cell.length_a   1.000
_cell.length_b   1.000
_cell.length_c   1.000
_cell.angle_alpha   90.00
_cell.angle_beta   90.00
_cell.angle_gamma   90.00
#
_symmetry.space_group_name_H-M   'P 1'
#
loop_
_entity.id
_entity.type
_entity.pdbx_description
1 polymer ?
#
loop_
_entity_poly.entity_id
_entity_poly.type
_entity_poly.pdbx_seq_one_letter_code
_entity_poly.pdbx_strand_id
1 'polypeptide(L)' 'MQAVRAVVTQAAAPVTVDKVAACFRRTRPERVRPLLDTLTALALVRPTPEGAYAG' A
#
# COMPACT_ATOMS: atom_id res chain seq x y z
N MET A 1 -8.46 -5.46 3.79
CA MET A 1 -7.25 -4.75 4.26
C MET A 1 -6.01 -5.63 4.39
N GLN A 2 -6.09 -6.84 4.96
CA GLN A 2 -4.90 -7.69 5.12
C GLN A 2 -4.13 -7.98 3.83
N ALA A 3 -4.82 -8.18 2.70
CA ALA A 3 -4.15 -8.40 1.41
C ALA A 3 -3.33 -7.18 0.94
N VAL A 4 -3.82 -5.95 1.15
CA VAL A 4 -3.08 -4.71 0.82
C VAL A 4 -1.82 -4.62 1.68
N ARG A 5 -1.94 -4.88 2.98
CA ARG A 5 -0.77 -4.95 3.88
C ARG A 5 0.22 -6.00 3.38
N ALA A 6 -0.23 -7.23 3.12
CA ALA A 6 0.63 -8.32 2.66
C ALA A 6 1.42 -7.95 1.40
N VAL A 7 0.79 -7.31 0.40
CA VAL A 7 1.49 -6.82 -0.80
C VAL A 7 2.61 -5.85 -0.46
N VAL A 8 2.36 -4.88 0.43
CA VAL A 8 3.36 -3.88 0.84
C VAL A 8 4.49 -4.52 1.67
N THR A 9 4.17 -5.44 2.58
CA THR A 9 5.17 -6.07 3.46
C THR A 9 6.03 -7.11 2.75
N GLN A 10 5.48 -7.78 1.72
CA GLN A 10 6.20 -8.77 0.92
C GLN A 10 7.02 -8.14 -0.22
N ALA A 11 6.82 -6.85 -0.50
CA ALA A 11 7.59 -6.16 -1.53
C ALA A 11 9.04 -5.96 -1.08
N ALA A 12 9.99 -6.34 -1.93
CA ALA A 12 11.42 -6.16 -1.67
C ALA A 12 11.88 -4.69 -1.67
N ALA A 13 11.02 -3.78 -2.15
CA ALA A 13 11.26 -2.34 -2.21
C ALA A 13 9.95 -1.58 -1.94
N PRO A 14 10.02 -0.30 -1.52
CA PRO A 14 8.84 0.52 -1.33
C PRO A 14 7.93 0.55 -2.58
N VAL A 15 6.63 0.42 -2.38
CA VAL A 15 5.63 0.35 -3.46
C VAL A 15 4.69 1.55 -3.45
N THR A 16 4.40 2.08 -4.63
CA THR A 16 3.44 3.17 -4.80
C THR A 16 2.00 2.65 -4.75
N VAL A 17 1.05 3.56 -4.54
CA VAL A 17 -0.39 3.24 -4.54
C VAL A 17 -0.81 2.54 -5.84
N ASP A 18 -0.27 2.96 -6.99
CA ASP A 18 -0.59 2.38 -8.29
C ASP A 18 -0.11 0.93 -8.41
N LYS A 19 1.11 0.64 -7.93
CA LYS A 19 1.64 -0.73 -7.90
C LYS A 19 0.81 -1.64 -7.01
N VAL A 20 0.41 -1.13 -5.84
CA VAL A 20 -0.47 -1.88 -4.94
C VAL A 20 -1.83 -2.12 -5.59
N ALA A 21 -2.43 -1.12 -6.25
CA ALA A 21 -3.70 -1.28 -6.96
C ALA A 21 -3.63 -2.28 -8.12
N ALA A 22 -2.52 -2.32 -8.85
CA ALA A 22 -2.29 -3.26 -9.94
C ALA A 22 -2.29 -4.74 -9.47
N CYS A 23 -1.99 -5.01 -8.19
CA CYS A 23 -2.09 -6.36 -7.62
C CYS A 23 -3.54 -6.84 -7.41
N PHE A 24 -4.54 -5.94 -7.49
CA PHE A 24 -5.94 -6.26 -7.25
C PHE A 24 -6.79 -6.06 -8.51
N ARG A 25 -7.49 -7.12 -8.92
CA ARG A 25 -8.36 -7.09 -10.09
C ARG A 25 -9.45 -6.02 -9.96
N ARG A 26 -9.60 -5.17 -10.98
CA ARG A 26 -10.60 -4.08 -11.06
C ARG A 26 -10.53 -3.06 -9.92
N THR A 27 -9.40 -2.95 -9.24
CA THR A 27 -9.22 -1.97 -8.16
C THR A 27 -8.48 -0.75 -8.71
N ARG A 28 -9.00 0.43 -8.39
CA ARG A 28 -8.35 1.70 -8.76
C ARG A 28 -7.52 2.24 -7.59
N PRO A 29 -6.45 3.01 -7.85
CA PRO A 29 -5.63 3.65 -6.81
C PRO A 29 -6.43 4.42 -5.76
N GLU A 30 -7.49 5.11 -6.16
CA GLU A 30 -8.38 5.87 -5.26
C GLU A 30 -9.06 5.00 -4.19
N ARG A 31 -9.25 3.70 -4.45
CA ARG A 31 -9.81 2.74 -3.49
C ARG A 31 -8.74 2.17 -2.55
N VAL A 32 -7.48 2.20 -2.97
CA VAL A 32 -6.33 1.66 -2.20
C VAL A 32 -5.77 2.71 -1.26
N ARG A 33 -5.74 3.98 -1.68
CA ARG A 33 -5.21 5.10 -0.89
C ARG A 33 -5.74 5.14 0.56
N PRO A 34 -7.07 5.10 0.82
CA PRO A 34 -7.59 5.15 2.19
C PRO A 34 -7.21 3.93 3.03
N LEU A 35 -6.99 2.78 2.39
CA LEU A 35 -6.55 1.56 3.07
C LEU A 35 -5.08 1.69 3.50
N LEU A 36 -4.23 2.25 2.63
CA LEU A 36 -2.82 2.52 2.96
C LEU A 36 -2.69 3.61 4.04
N ASP A 37 -3.53 4.63 3.98
CA ASP A 37 -3.57 5.69 5.01
C ASP A 37 -3.99 5.10 6.36
N THR A 38 -5.00 4.22 6.39
CA THR A 38 -5.41 3.50 7.61
C THR A 38 -4.27 2.62 8.14
N LEU A 39 -3.60 1.86 7.27
CA LEU A 39 -2.47 1.02 7.68
C LEU A 39 -1.30 1.85 8.21
N THR A 40 -1.07 3.03 7.66
CA THR A 40 -0.05 3.98 8.12
C THR A 40 -0.40 4.55 9.50
N ALA A 41 -1.67 4.95 9.71
CA ALA A 41 -2.16 5.43 11.00
C ALA A 41 -2.04 4.36 12.11
N LEU A 42 -2.13 3.09 11.73
CA LEU A 42 -1.91 1.94 12.62
C LEU A 42 -0.44 1.52 12.75
N ALA A 43 0.50 2.26 12.15
CA ALA A 43 1.93 1.93 12.08
C ALA A 43 2.25 0.53 11.51
N LEU A 44 1.36 0.00 10.66
CA LEU A 44 1.51 -1.32 10.04
C LEU A 44 2.28 -1.28 8.71
N VAL A 45 2.41 -0.10 8.13
CA VAL A 45 3.26 0.25 6.99
C VAL A 45 3.82 1.66 7.21
N ARG A 46 4.96 1.98 6.62
CA ARG A 46 5.59 3.29 6.69
C ARG A 46 5.57 3.97 5.30
N PRO A 47 5.12 5.23 5.20
CA PRO A 47 5.26 6.00 3.97
C PRO A 47 6.72 6.42 3.79
N THR A 48 7.14 6.55 2.53
CA THR A 48 8.45 7.09 2.16
C THR A 48 8.29 8.50 1.57
N PRO A 49 9.36 9.33 1.58
CA PRO A 49 9.31 10.69 1.03
C PRO A 49 8.89 10.74 -0.45
N GLU A 50 9.13 9.67 -1.21
CA GLU A 50 8.82 9.54 -2.63
C GLU A 50 7.35 9.16 -2.89
N GLY A 51 6.51 9.09 -1.86
CA GLY A 51 5.11 8.71 -1.97
C GLY A 51 4.87 7.21 -2.15
N ALA A 52 5.83 6.39 -1.72
CA ALA A 52 5.71 4.94 -1.66
C ALA A 52 5.46 4.45 -0.23
N TYR A 53 5.21 3.16 -0.06
CA TYR A 53 4.94 2.51 1.22
C TYR A 53 5.83 1.29 1.38
N ALA A 54 6.38 1.11 2.59
CA ALA A 54 7.20 -0.03 2.98
C ALA A 54 6.60 -0.72 4.22
N GLY A 55 6.75 -2.04 4.31
CA GLY A 55 6.31 -2.83 5.47
C GLY A 55 7.27 -2.83 6.65
#